data_AF-A0A9P1C5V7-F1
#
_entry.id   AF-A0A9P1C5V7-F1
#
_cell.length_a   1.000
_cell.length_b   1.000
_cell.length_c   1.000
_cell.angle_alpha   90.00
_cell.angle_beta   90.00
_cell.angle_gamma   90.00
#
_symmetry.space_group_name_H-M   'P 1'
#
loop_
_entity.id
_entity.type
_entity.pdbx_description
1 polymer ?
#
loop_
_entity_poly.entity_id
_entity_poly.type
_entity_poly.pdbx_seq_one_letter_code
_entity_poly.pdbx_strand_id
1 'polypeptide(L)'
;MNGLLPLLLLITSGGVVWLYQFHPSLVACEHEKSAVALPHDVSNSHDGWMSKDEAESLRNENKQFSLQLKQAKEELQSLEKSLADANSKLVNAQVELDRTREVLPLDPNDTCGAPSARQDHGSSNTVYCADSPLQMGRTKDFPECQMACAFNSSCEFYSYWSAGPRSRLCRITSSCQKLVHVEQKSEVVKVYQRIVPATSQLSYMQLMGMYDSGTNLMLATLAGNFPLCCQQARRPDISGLQVPAAPHGRCLAWATPEKHVNPLKLLGTIQGNKTKYWNPELWDFRERHRIVVVAMVRDPLSQLQSWRKAPYGMERCAKRKRCPFSGATADCASKTAWLTEPCQFFDGTDGPPGAGIIGGAFGSLPGIWNAYTWGYVRLQEEAGYKSVFLVRFEDLVTDPVGIIQRISVAMEMTIEDAAIKVMEGVAKDHGEAKNRSTEMRSLESRTFMKAYSLPELKAACVRLNFSLAQKVGYPLQECQVFKDEAIAEAPIDEDHKRVEMEEKRSRFRSRYIRPPRTRGVLRTRPKTAGK
;
A
#
# COMPACT_ATOMS: atom_id res chain seq x y z
N MET A 1 -61.39 29.86 -14.88
CA MET A 1 -61.51 29.63 -13.43
C MET A 1 -60.11 29.82 -12.85
N ASN A 2 -59.68 31.07 -12.67
CA ASN A 2 -59.63 31.81 -11.39
C ASN A 2 -58.71 31.04 -10.40
N GLY A 3 -57.43 31.38 -10.25
CA GLY A 3 -56.91 32.61 -9.60
C GLY A 3 -56.47 32.20 -8.17
N LEU A 4 -55.22 32.32 -7.73
CA LEU A 4 -54.59 33.55 -7.25
C LEU A 4 -53.14 33.25 -6.79
N LEU A 5 -52.18 34.04 -7.27
CA LEU A 5 -51.07 34.59 -6.47
C LEU A 5 -51.61 35.88 -5.78
N PRO A 6 -50.92 36.56 -4.81
CA PRO A 6 -49.49 36.51 -4.46
C PRO A 6 -49.15 36.58 -2.94
N LEU A 7 -47.86 36.44 -2.57
CA LEU A 7 -47.21 37.41 -1.67
C LEU A 7 -45.68 37.30 -1.74
N LEU A 8 -45.04 38.42 -2.09
CA LEU A 8 -43.63 38.73 -1.88
C LEU A 8 -43.41 39.04 -0.39
N LEU A 9 -42.31 38.56 0.19
CA LEU A 9 -41.71 39.15 1.39
C LEU A 9 -40.19 39.07 1.29
N LEU A 10 -39.59 40.23 1.04
CA LEU A 10 -38.16 40.53 1.20
C LEU A 10 -37.92 40.81 2.68
N ILE A 11 -37.15 39.97 3.39
CA ILE A 11 -36.38 40.37 4.57
C ILE A 11 -34.99 39.71 4.51
N THR A 12 -34.02 40.52 4.91
CA THR A 12 -32.57 40.50 4.77
C THR A 12 -31.84 39.50 5.68
N SER A 13 -30.63 39.12 5.23
CA SER A 13 -29.41 38.83 6.01
C SER A 13 -29.52 38.00 7.29
N GLY A 14 -29.01 36.77 7.26
CA GLY A 14 -28.64 36.03 8.46
C GLY A 14 -28.35 34.57 8.14
N GLY A 15 -27.07 34.24 7.97
CA GLY A 15 -26.64 32.86 7.74
C GLY A 15 -27.06 31.96 8.91
N VAL A 16 -27.90 30.97 8.63
CA VAL A 16 -28.16 29.86 9.56
C VAL A 16 -27.06 28.84 9.36
N VAL A 17 -26.08 28.88 10.26
CA VAL A 17 -25.12 27.80 10.47
C VAL A 17 -25.89 26.61 11.06
N TRP A 18 -26.00 25.53 10.32
CA TRP A 18 -26.43 24.25 10.86
C TRP A 18 -25.28 23.66 11.68
N LEU A 19 -25.28 23.92 12.99
CA LEU A 19 -24.49 23.15 13.95
C LEU A 19 -25.20 21.81 14.18
N TYR A 20 -24.67 20.75 13.55
CA TYR A 20 -24.99 19.38 13.95
C TYR A 20 -24.40 19.13 15.34
N GLN A 21 -25.25 19.22 16.37
CA GLN A 21 -24.93 18.72 17.71
C GLN A 21 -25.05 17.19 17.70
N PHE A 22 -23.92 16.51 17.93
CA PHE A 22 -23.89 15.11 18.30
C PHE A 22 -24.56 14.91 19.66
N HIS A 23 -25.67 14.16 19.66
CA HIS A 23 -26.30 13.63 20.87
C HIS A 23 -25.69 12.24 21.16
N PRO A 24 -25.11 12.00 22.35
CA PRO A 24 -24.79 10.64 22.78
C PRO A 24 -26.04 10.03 23.41
N SER A 25 -26.73 9.17 22.67
CA SER A 25 -27.79 8.31 23.20
C SER A 25 -27.17 7.22 24.08
N LEU A 26 -27.14 7.45 25.38
CA LEU A 26 -27.01 6.38 26.37
C LEU A 26 -28.34 5.61 26.40
N VAL A 27 -28.26 4.33 26.01
CA VAL A 27 -29.35 3.36 26.15
C VAL A 27 -29.57 3.13 27.64
N ALA A 28 -30.61 3.74 28.19
CA ALA A 28 -31.21 3.33 29.45
C ALA A 28 -32.11 2.11 29.18
N CYS A 29 -31.76 0.95 29.71
CA CYS A 29 -32.66 -0.19 29.78
C CYS A 29 -33.73 0.09 30.85
N GLU A 30 -34.90 0.55 30.43
CA GLU A 30 -36.11 0.44 31.26
C GLU A 30 -36.58 -1.01 31.23
N HIS A 31 -36.47 -1.69 32.38
CA HIS A 31 -37.10 -3.00 32.57
C HIS A 31 -38.60 -2.81 32.79
N GLU A 32 -39.39 -3.28 31.82
CA GLU A 32 -40.81 -3.56 31.98
C GLU A 32 -41.05 -4.54 33.14
N LYS A 33 -41.94 -4.13 34.04
CA LYS A 33 -42.52 -5.00 35.08
C LYS A 33 -43.41 -6.04 34.43
N SER A 34 -42.90 -7.23 34.19
CA SER A 34 -43.70 -8.43 34.00
C SER A 34 -43.59 -9.33 35.23
N ALA A 35 -44.70 -9.43 35.96
CA ALA A 35 -44.86 -10.34 37.08
C ALA A 35 -44.93 -11.78 36.55
N VAL A 36 -43.85 -12.54 36.74
CA VAL A 36 -43.84 -13.99 36.61
C VAL A 36 -43.63 -14.56 38.00
N ALA A 37 -44.67 -15.19 38.53
CA ALA A 37 -44.61 -15.98 39.75
C ALA A 37 -43.82 -17.27 39.48
N LEU A 38 -42.77 -17.52 40.26
CA LEU A 38 -42.09 -18.82 40.37
C LEU A 38 -41.70 -19.08 41.83
N PRO A 39 -41.51 -20.37 42.19
CA PRO A 39 -41.95 -20.92 43.47
C PRO A 39 -40.92 -20.80 44.59
N HIS A 40 -41.46 -20.94 45.80
CA HIS A 40 -40.74 -21.12 47.06
C HIS A 40 -39.80 -22.33 47.05
N ASP A 41 -38.81 -22.23 47.93
CA ASP A 41 -37.85 -23.24 48.42
C ASP A 41 -36.60 -23.55 47.58
N VAL A 42 -35.52 -22.83 47.91
CA VAL A 42 -34.22 -23.46 48.23
C VAL A 42 -33.61 -22.72 49.42
N SER A 43 -33.58 -23.39 50.57
CA SER A 43 -32.92 -22.98 51.79
C SER A 43 -31.40 -23.15 51.71
N ASN A 44 -30.68 -22.19 52.30
CA ASN A 44 -29.37 -22.32 52.94
C ASN A 44 -28.18 -22.80 52.09
N SER A 45 -27.38 -21.84 51.60
CA SER A 45 -25.92 -21.93 51.74
C SER A 45 -25.27 -20.53 51.77
N HIS A 46 -24.61 -20.25 52.89
CA HIS A 46 -23.61 -19.20 53.15
C HIS A 46 -23.73 -17.86 52.41
N ASP A 47 -24.67 -17.08 52.93
CA ASP A 47 -24.81 -15.64 52.80
C ASP A 47 -23.59 -14.89 53.39
N GLY A 48 -22.54 -14.74 52.58
CA GLY A 48 -21.48 -13.76 52.78
C GLY A 48 -21.99 -12.37 52.41
N TRP A 49 -22.85 -11.79 53.25
CA TRP A 49 -23.27 -10.41 53.09
C TRP A 49 -22.06 -9.52 53.33
N MET A 50 -21.58 -8.89 52.26
CA MET A 50 -20.66 -7.76 52.33
C MET A 50 -21.13 -6.83 53.45
N SER A 51 -20.27 -6.60 54.43
CA SER A 51 -20.61 -5.75 55.56
C SER A 51 -21.00 -4.35 55.06
N LYS A 52 -21.84 -3.63 55.81
CA LYS A 52 -22.19 -2.24 55.46
C LYS A 52 -20.92 -1.39 55.26
N ASP A 53 -19.88 -1.68 56.02
CA ASP A 53 -18.59 -0.99 55.96
C ASP A 53 -17.84 -1.28 54.64
N GLU A 54 -17.85 -2.52 54.16
CA GLU A 54 -17.27 -2.86 52.84
C GLU A 54 -18.06 -2.23 51.68
N ALA A 55 -19.39 -2.19 51.78
CA ALA A 55 -20.24 -1.53 50.79
C ALA A 55 -20.03 -0.02 50.75
N GLU A 56 -19.78 0.61 51.90
CA GLU A 56 -19.45 2.03 52.00
C GLU A 56 -18.04 2.32 51.49
N SER A 57 -17.06 1.45 51.78
CA SER A 57 -15.69 1.53 51.24
C SER A 57 -15.70 1.53 49.71
N LEU A 58 -16.38 0.57 49.08
CA LEU A 58 -16.48 0.50 47.62
C LEU A 58 -17.18 1.72 47.00
N ARG A 59 -18.18 2.29 47.69
CA ARG A 59 -18.82 3.54 47.23
C ARG A 59 -17.85 4.72 47.27
N ASN A 60 -17.01 4.81 48.28
CA ASN A 60 -16.01 5.87 48.41
C ASN A 60 -14.89 5.71 47.38
N GLU A 61 -14.42 4.49 47.14
CA GLU A 61 -13.46 4.19 46.06
C GLU A 61 -14.03 4.55 44.67
N ASN A 62 -15.28 4.19 44.39
CA ASN A 62 -15.92 4.51 43.10
C ASN A 62 -16.11 6.03 42.92
N LYS A 63 -16.41 6.77 44.00
CA LYS A 63 -16.44 8.24 43.99
C LYS A 63 -15.06 8.83 43.71
N GLN A 64 -14.01 8.30 44.34
CA GLN A 64 -12.63 8.73 44.11
C GLN A 64 -12.19 8.46 42.67
N PHE A 65 -12.50 7.28 42.14
CA PHE A 65 -12.21 6.93 40.75
C PHE A 65 -12.96 7.82 39.76
N SER A 66 -14.23 8.13 40.03
CA SER A 66 -15.01 9.05 39.21
C SER A 66 -14.43 10.47 39.20
N LEU A 67 -13.89 10.94 40.34
CA LEU A 67 -13.21 12.24 40.43
C LEU A 67 -11.88 12.24 39.64
N GLN A 68 -11.08 11.19 39.77
CA GLN A 68 -9.83 11.03 39.02
C GLN A 68 -10.09 10.98 37.50
N LEU A 69 -11.14 10.27 37.06
CA LEU A 69 -11.52 10.21 35.66
C LEU A 69 -11.97 11.58 35.13
N LYS A 70 -12.65 12.39 35.94
CA LYS A 70 -13.03 13.75 35.58
C LYS A 70 -11.81 14.65 35.43
N GLN A 71 -10.87 14.61 36.37
CA GLN A 71 -9.64 15.38 36.32
C GLN A 71 -8.79 15.00 35.10
N ALA A 72 -8.64 13.70 34.81
CA ALA A 72 -7.90 13.23 33.64
C ALA A 72 -8.52 13.72 32.30
N LYS A 73 -9.86 13.83 32.23
CA LYS A 73 -10.54 14.39 31.06
C LYS A 73 -10.29 15.88 30.89
N GLU A 74 -10.27 16.65 31.99
CA GLU A 74 -9.97 18.09 31.96
C GLU A 74 -8.51 18.34 31.56
N GLU A 75 -7.57 17.53 32.06
CA GLU A 75 -6.15 17.57 31.64
C GLU A 75 -5.97 17.24 30.15
N LEU A 76 -6.68 16.22 29.64
CA LEU A 76 -6.63 15.84 28.23
C LEU A 76 -7.17 16.98 27.33
N GLN A 77 -8.29 17.60 27.69
CA GLN A 77 -8.84 18.76 26.97
C GLN A 77 -7.88 19.97 26.97
N SER A 78 -7.19 20.20 28.09
CA SER A 78 -6.18 21.28 28.19
C SER A 78 -4.96 21.02 27.28
N LEU A 79 -4.53 19.75 27.16
CA LEU A 79 -3.45 19.35 26.27
C LEU A 79 -3.85 19.47 24.80
N GLU A 80 -5.06 19.04 24.43
CA GLU A 80 -5.58 19.19 23.06
C GLU A 80 -5.61 20.65 22.62
N LYS A 81 -6.07 21.55 23.50
CA LYS A 81 -6.06 23.00 23.25
C LYS A 81 -4.63 23.53 23.05
N SER A 82 -3.70 23.12 23.92
CA SER A 82 -2.30 23.53 23.84
C SER A 82 -1.61 23.05 22.56
N LEU A 83 -1.96 21.84 22.09
CA LEU A 83 -1.47 21.29 20.83
C LEU A 83 -2.02 22.04 19.61
N ALA A 84 -3.31 22.40 19.63
CA ALA A 84 -3.92 23.21 18.59
C ALA A 84 -3.25 24.59 18.46
N ASP A 85 -3.00 25.25 19.59
CA ASP A 85 -2.29 26.55 19.63
C ASP A 85 -0.84 26.43 19.10
N ALA A 86 -0.13 25.35 19.45
CA ALA A 86 1.22 25.10 18.95
C ALA A 86 1.25 24.87 17.43
N ASN A 87 0.31 24.07 16.90
CA ASN A 87 0.17 23.85 15.46
C ASN A 87 -0.16 25.14 14.71
N SER A 88 -1.04 25.98 15.26
CA SER A 88 -1.35 27.29 14.68
C SER A 88 -0.10 28.18 14.58
N LYS A 89 0.74 28.22 15.62
CA LYS A 89 2.01 28.96 15.59
C LYS A 89 2.98 28.42 14.55
N LEU A 90 3.09 27.10 14.40
CA LEU A 90 3.97 26.47 13.41
C LEU A 90 3.54 26.82 11.97
N VAL A 91 2.24 26.76 11.69
CA VAL A 91 1.67 27.12 10.38
C VAL A 91 1.97 28.58 10.05
N ASN A 92 1.78 29.50 11.00
CA ASN A 92 2.09 30.91 10.80
C ASN A 92 3.58 31.16 10.53
N ALA A 93 4.47 30.49 11.26
CA ALA A 93 5.91 30.59 11.04
C ALA A 93 6.32 30.07 9.64
N GLN A 94 5.67 29.00 9.15
CA GLN A 94 5.90 28.47 7.81
C GLN A 94 5.44 29.46 6.72
N VAL A 95 4.27 30.09 6.89
CA VAL A 95 3.76 31.12 5.97
C VAL A 95 4.71 32.33 5.90
N GLU A 96 5.30 32.73 7.02
CA GLU A 96 6.26 33.83 7.08
C GLU A 96 7.59 33.47 6.40
N LEU A 97 8.07 32.24 6.58
CA LEU A 97 9.23 31.71 5.86
C LEU A 97 9.00 31.70 4.34
N ASP A 98 7.82 31.27 3.89
CA ASP A 98 7.48 31.20 2.47
C ASP A 98 7.29 32.59 1.85
N ARG A 99 6.82 33.59 2.62
CA ARG A 99 6.75 35.00 2.17
C ARG A 99 8.12 35.63 1.89
N THR A 100 9.17 35.20 2.59
CA THR A 100 10.53 35.74 2.36
C THR A 100 11.24 35.15 1.14
N ARG A 101 10.66 34.14 0.49
CA ARG A 101 11.15 33.60 -0.78
C ARG A 101 10.44 34.28 -1.94
N GLU A 102 11.03 35.35 -2.44
CA GLU A 102 10.64 35.95 -3.70
C GLU A 102 11.02 35.00 -4.85
N VAL A 103 10.03 34.26 -5.38
CA VAL A 103 10.21 33.37 -6.53
C VAL A 103 9.50 33.98 -7.72
N LEU A 104 10.25 34.23 -8.80
CA LEU A 104 9.72 34.68 -10.08
C LEU A 104 8.68 33.67 -10.60
N PRO A 105 7.53 34.13 -11.14
CA PRO A 105 6.50 33.24 -11.65
C PRO A 105 7.04 32.45 -12.85
N LEU A 106 6.96 31.13 -12.76
CA LEU A 106 7.16 30.24 -13.90
C LEU A 106 5.92 30.28 -14.80
N ASP A 107 6.14 30.24 -16.11
CA ASP A 107 5.09 30.22 -17.13
C ASP A 107 4.17 29.00 -16.94
N PRO A 108 2.86 29.19 -16.71
CA PRO A 108 1.91 28.09 -16.50
C PRO A 108 1.71 27.19 -17.73
N ASN A 109 2.20 27.57 -18.91
CA ASN A 109 2.13 26.76 -20.13
C ASN A 109 3.37 25.90 -20.38
N ASP A 110 4.44 26.01 -19.58
CA ASP A 110 5.62 25.16 -19.72
C ASP A 110 5.43 23.83 -18.97
N THR A 111 4.38 23.11 -19.35
CA THR A 111 4.05 21.79 -18.80
C THR A 111 5.16 20.80 -19.16
N CYS A 112 6.06 20.55 -18.21
CA CYS A 112 7.16 19.60 -18.36
C CYS A 112 8.05 19.88 -19.59
N GLY A 113 8.38 21.15 -19.84
CA GLY A 113 9.32 21.56 -20.89
C GLY A 113 10.53 20.62 -20.90
N ALA A 114 10.79 20.01 -22.06
CA ALA A 114 12.03 19.29 -22.27
C ALA A 114 13.16 20.20 -21.80
N PRO A 115 14.16 19.70 -21.03
CA PRO A 115 15.26 20.55 -20.64
C PRO A 115 15.77 21.24 -21.88
N SER A 116 15.98 22.56 -21.81
CA SER A 116 16.58 23.32 -22.89
C SER A 116 17.93 22.64 -23.16
N ALA A 117 17.94 21.74 -24.13
CA ALA A 117 19.17 21.15 -24.60
C ALA A 117 19.95 22.36 -25.09
N ARG A 118 21.15 22.56 -24.55
CA ARG A 118 22.08 23.48 -25.18
C ARG A 118 22.46 22.82 -26.51
N GLN A 119 21.61 22.98 -27.50
CA GLN A 119 21.84 22.56 -28.87
C GLN A 119 22.79 23.59 -29.44
N ASP A 120 24.07 23.28 -29.34
CA ASP A 120 25.05 23.99 -30.14
C ASP A 120 24.81 23.56 -31.61
N HIS A 121 24.15 24.42 -32.38
CA HIS A 121 23.80 24.17 -33.77
C HIS A 121 24.97 24.38 -34.74
N GLY A 122 26.21 24.36 -34.24
CA GLY A 122 27.43 24.52 -35.04
C GLY A 122 28.26 23.24 -35.11
N SER A 123 28.33 22.64 -36.30
CA SER A 123 29.34 21.65 -36.71
C SER A 123 29.25 20.25 -36.06
N SER A 124 29.60 19.22 -36.84
CA SER A 124 29.39 17.78 -36.64
C SER A 124 30.14 17.12 -35.47
N ASN A 125 30.51 17.87 -34.43
CA ASN A 125 31.35 17.38 -33.34
C ASN A 125 30.53 17.26 -32.06
N THR A 126 30.50 16.07 -31.49
CA THR A 126 29.64 15.77 -30.34
C THR A 126 30.40 16.04 -29.06
N VAL A 127 29.81 16.86 -28.19
CA VAL A 127 30.47 17.43 -27.01
C VAL A 127 29.87 16.83 -25.75
N TYR A 128 30.71 16.47 -24.78
CA TYR A 128 30.25 16.01 -23.46
C TYR A 128 31.05 16.63 -22.32
N CYS A 129 30.48 16.60 -21.11
CA CYS A 129 31.16 17.05 -19.89
C CYS A 129 32.27 16.06 -19.51
N ALA A 130 33.52 16.46 -19.73
CA ALA A 130 34.71 15.67 -19.48
C ALA A 130 35.20 15.72 -18.03
N ASP A 131 34.58 16.55 -17.20
CA ASP A 131 34.80 16.56 -15.76
C ASP A 131 34.58 15.18 -15.15
N SER A 132 35.27 14.89 -14.03
CA SER A 132 35.24 13.58 -13.38
C SER A 132 33.80 13.11 -13.16
N PRO A 133 33.42 11.92 -13.66
CA PRO A 133 32.06 11.46 -13.54
C PRO A 133 31.77 11.13 -12.08
N LEU A 134 30.65 11.64 -11.56
CA LEU A 134 30.09 11.14 -10.30
C LEU A 134 29.63 9.70 -10.49
N GLN A 135 29.08 9.41 -11.67
CA GLN A 135 28.72 8.07 -12.12
C GLN A 135 28.73 8.03 -13.65
N MET A 136 29.15 6.90 -14.21
CA MET A 136 29.09 6.61 -15.64
C MET A 136 28.71 5.14 -15.84
N GLY A 137 27.77 4.86 -16.74
CA GLY A 137 27.29 3.50 -16.95
C GLY A 137 26.29 3.37 -18.07
N ARG A 138 25.83 2.14 -18.31
CA ARG A 138 24.72 1.87 -19.21
C ARG A 138 23.40 2.32 -18.57
N THR A 139 22.54 2.90 -19.37
CA THR A 139 21.16 3.27 -19.01
C THR A 139 20.21 2.62 -20.00
N LYS A 140 18.96 2.35 -19.61
CA LYS A 140 17.94 1.87 -20.55
C LYS A 140 17.48 3.00 -21.44
N ASP A 141 17.35 4.21 -20.93
CA ASP A 141 16.86 5.36 -21.68
C ASP A 141 17.32 6.70 -21.07
N PHE A 142 16.91 7.79 -21.71
CA PHE A 142 17.20 9.16 -21.30
C PHE A 142 16.56 9.51 -19.93
N PRO A 143 15.28 9.19 -19.66
CA PRO A 143 14.67 9.39 -18.34
C PRO A 143 15.44 8.77 -17.18
N GLU A 144 15.92 7.54 -17.32
CA GLU A 144 16.74 6.88 -16.28
C GLU A 144 18.06 7.63 -16.02
N CYS A 145 18.68 8.20 -17.06
CA CYS A 145 19.89 9.01 -16.89
C CYS A 145 19.62 10.35 -16.19
N GLN A 146 18.53 11.02 -16.57
CA GLN A 146 18.08 12.25 -15.92
C GLN A 146 17.78 12.00 -14.44
N MET A 147 17.09 10.90 -14.12
CA MET A 147 16.84 10.49 -12.74
C MET A 147 18.13 10.28 -11.98
N ALA A 148 19.09 9.53 -12.52
CA ALA A 148 20.38 9.30 -11.86
C ALA A 148 21.06 10.63 -11.45
N CYS A 149 20.98 11.66 -12.28
CA CYS A 149 21.46 12.99 -11.93
C CYS A 149 20.57 13.69 -10.89
N ALA A 150 19.24 13.66 -11.06
CA ALA A 150 18.31 14.26 -10.11
C ALA A 150 18.47 13.72 -8.68
N PHE A 151 18.81 12.44 -8.55
CA PHE A 151 19.03 11.73 -7.28
C PHE A 151 20.39 11.99 -6.63
N ASN A 152 21.41 12.37 -7.40
CA ASN A 152 22.73 12.70 -6.86
C ASN A 152 22.76 14.20 -6.52
N SER A 153 22.79 14.54 -5.23
CA SER A 153 22.79 15.95 -4.77
C SER A 153 23.92 16.77 -5.39
N SER A 154 25.07 16.15 -5.63
CA SER A 154 26.24 16.77 -6.26
C SER A 154 26.15 16.85 -7.78
N CYS A 155 25.18 16.20 -8.44
CA CYS A 155 25.05 16.29 -9.88
C CYS A 155 24.52 17.65 -10.30
N GLU A 156 25.15 18.25 -11.30
CA GLU A 156 24.67 19.48 -11.96
C GLU A 156 24.45 19.28 -13.46
N PHE A 157 25.07 18.26 -14.06
CA PHE A 157 24.97 17.98 -15.49
C PHE A 157 24.91 16.48 -15.74
N TYR A 158 24.25 16.10 -16.83
CA TYR A 158 24.26 14.73 -17.31
C TYR A 158 24.38 14.68 -18.82
N SER A 159 25.10 13.68 -19.31
CA SER A 159 25.27 13.40 -20.73
C SER A 159 24.65 12.05 -21.06
N TYR A 160 23.88 12.03 -22.15
CA TYR A 160 23.21 10.83 -22.64
C TYR A 160 23.53 10.64 -24.13
N TRP A 161 23.93 9.42 -24.50
CA TRP A 161 24.22 9.07 -25.89
C TRP A 161 24.01 7.58 -26.16
N SER A 162 23.89 7.23 -27.44
CA SER A 162 23.64 5.86 -27.90
C SER A 162 24.92 5.25 -28.46
N ALA A 163 25.59 4.39 -27.68
CA ALA A 163 26.77 3.60 -28.05
C ALA A 163 26.45 2.39 -28.96
N GLY A 164 25.51 2.55 -29.89
CA GLY A 164 24.97 1.49 -30.77
C GLY A 164 23.51 1.07 -30.48
N PRO A 165 22.96 0.11 -31.26
CA PRO A 165 21.52 -0.19 -31.30
C PRO A 165 20.88 -0.64 -29.98
N ARG A 166 21.69 -1.12 -29.03
CA ARG A 166 21.24 -1.67 -27.74
C ARG A 166 22.01 -1.12 -26.54
N SER A 167 22.89 -0.15 -26.75
CA SER A 167 23.73 0.38 -25.68
C SER A 167 23.49 1.88 -25.60
N ARG A 168 22.90 2.32 -24.50
CA ARG A 168 22.78 3.74 -24.17
C ARG A 168 23.65 3.99 -22.96
N LEU A 169 24.43 5.06 -23.01
CA LEU A 169 25.33 5.45 -21.94
C LEU A 169 24.80 6.69 -21.26
N CYS A 170 24.97 6.71 -19.94
CA CYS A 170 24.68 7.82 -19.07
C CYS A 170 25.96 8.20 -18.33
N ARG A 171 26.25 9.48 -18.29
CA ARG A 171 27.30 10.06 -17.46
C ARG A 171 26.70 11.23 -16.69
N ILE A 172 26.91 11.27 -15.38
CA ILE A 172 26.48 12.38 -14.54
C ILE A 172 27.71 13.04 -13.91
N THR A 173 27.74 14.37 -13.86
CA THR A 173 28.88 15.17 -13.40
C THR A 173 28.41 16.30 -12.49
N SER A 174 29.28 16.75 -11.59
CA SER A 174 29.02 17.90 -10.72
C SER A 174 29.32 19.25 -11.39
N SER A 175 29.94 19.23 -12.55
CA SER A 175 30.24 20.41 -13.36
C SER A 175 30.33 20.02 -14.84
N CYS A 176 30.35 21.04 -15.70
CA CYS A 176 30.57 20.87 -17.14
C CYS A 176 31.49 21.99 -17.66
N GLN A 177 32.56 22.27 -16.91
CA GLN A 177 33.55 23.28 -17.26
C GLN A 177 34.48 22.78 -18.37
N LYS A 178 34.75 21.47 -18.40
CA LYS A 178 35.55 20.84 -19.45
C LYS A 178 34.65 20.16 -20.46
N LEU A 179 34.58 20.74 -21.65
CA LEU A 179 33.91 20.14 -22.80
C LEU A 179 34.95 19.39 -23.65
N VAL A 180 34.72 18.10 -23.90
CA VAL A 180 35.56 17.32 -24.83
C VAL A 180 34.76 17.01 -26.09
N HIS A 181 35.40 17.29 -27.22
CA HIS A 181 34.91 16.88 -28.53
C HIS A 181 35.26 15.41 -28.76
N VAL A 182 34.26 14.59 -29.10
CA VAL A 182 34.50 13.23 -29.56
C VAL A 182 34.63 13.27 -31.08
N GLU A 183 35.77 12.87 -31.63
CA GLU A 183 35.97 12.72 -33.09
C GLU A 183 35.22 11.52 -33.69
N GLN A 184 34.33 10.87 -32.95
CA GLN A 184 33.56 9.73 -33.45
C GLN A 184 32.39 10.22 -34.30
N LYS A 185 32.52 9.99 -35.60
CA LYS A 185 31.63 10.39 -36.71
C LYS A 185 30.15 9.96 -36.64
N SER A 186 29.65 9.38 -35.55
CA SER A 186 28.31 8.77 -35.58
C SER A 186 27.43 8.90 -34.35
N GLU A 187 27.88 9.51 -33.24
CA GLU A 187 27.07 9.51 -32.00
C GLU A 187 26.88 10.90 -31.40
N VAL A 188 25.67 11.44 -31.54
CA VAL A 188 25.24 12.69 -30.91
C VAL A 188 25.18 12.52 -29.40
N VAL A 189 26.19 13.05 -28.71
CA VAL A 189 26.16 13.23 -27.26
C VAL A 189 25.39 14.49 -26.93
N LYS A 190 24.34 14.34 -26.14
CA LYS A 190 23.55 15.47 -25.64
C LYS A 190 23.91 15.69 -24.18
N VAL A 191 24.34 16.91 -23.87
CA VAL A 191 24.56 17.40 -22.51
C VAL A 191 23.32 18.13 -22.06
N TYR A 192 22.90 17.83 -20.84
CA TYR A 192 21.77 18.44 -20.18
C TYR A 192 22.26 19.00 -18.86
N GLN A 193 21.88 20.23 -18.57
CA GLN A 193 21.98 20.75 -17.22
C GLN A 193 20.88 20.09 -16.38
N ARG A 194 21.22 19.71 -15.15
CA ARG A 194 20.22 19.31 -14.16
C ARG A 194 19.30 20.49 -13.98
N ILE A 195 18.07 20.33 -14.45
CA ILE A 195 16.97 21.14 -13.94
C ILE A 195 16.81 20.63 -12.52
N VAL A 196 17.45 21.33 -11.57
CA VAL A 196 16.95 21.39 -10.20
C VAL A 196 15.79 22.35 -10.35
N PRO A 197 14.53 21.89 -10.39
CA PRO A 197 13.44 22.85 -10.40
C PRO A 197 13.65 23.65 -9.13
N ALA A 198 13.84 24.97 -9.26
CA ALA A 198 14.14 25.83 -8.14
C ALA A 198 13.08 25.55 -7.07
N THR A 199 13.48 24.89 -5.98
CA THR A 199 12.63 24.50 -4.84
C THR A 199 11.56 23.42 -5.03
N SER A 200 11.55 22.60 -6.10
CA SER A 200 10.64 21.43 -6.10
C SER A 200 11.04 20.43 -5.01
N GLN A 201 10.35 20.46 -3.88
CA GLN A 201 10.51 19.40 -2.87
C GLN A 201 9.85 18.13 -3.43
N LEU A 202 10.70 17.25 -3.92
CA LEU A 202 10.34 15.93 -4.41
C LEU A 202 9.96 15.06 -3.22
N SER A 203 8.72 14.58 -3.22
CA SER A 203 8.22 13.71 -2.16
C SER A 203 8.08 12.30 -2.69
N TYR A 204 8.76 11.34 -2.05
CA TYR A 204 8.77 9.96 -2.50
C TYR A 204 7.71 9.14 -1.79
N MET A 205 6.99 8.32 -2.57
CA MET A 205 5.97 7.43 -2.04
C MET A 205 6.12 6.02 -2.59
N GLN A 206 5.95 5.03 -1.74
CA GLN A 206 5.89 3.63 -2.13
C GLN A 206 4.48 3.08 -1.89
N LEU A 207 3.79 2.67 -2.97
CA LEU A 207 2.46 2.06 -2.86
C LEU A 207 2.59 0.53 -2.80
N MET A 208 2.12 -0.04 -1.70
CA MET A 208 2.13 -1.47 -1.43
C MET A 208 0.70 -1.98 -1.19
N GLY A 209 0.54 -3.29 -1.29
CA GLY A 209 -0.73 -3.97 -1.02
C GLY A 209 -0.79 -5.31 -1.71
N MET A 210 -1.53 -6.25 -1.14
CA MET A 210 -1.77 -7.56 -1.75
C MET A 210 -2.58 -7.44 -3.04
N TYR A 211 -2.67 -8.50 -3.83
CA TYR A 211 -3.54 -8.51 -5.01
C TYR A 211 -4.98 -8.18 -4.62
N ASP A 212 -5.60 -7.24 -5.36
CA ASP A 212 -7.00 -6.85 -5.19
C ASP A 212 -7.37 -6.33 -3.78
N SER A 213 -6.38 -5.79 -3.08
CA SER A 213 -6.54 -5.04 -1.82
C SER A 213 -6.97 -3.57 -2.03
N GLY A 214 -7.27 -3.18 -3.27
CA GLY A 214 -7.62 -1.81 -3.63
C GLY A 214 -6.44 -0.92 -4.04
N THR A 215 -5.25 -1.46 -4.26
CA THR A 215 -4.06 -0.69 -4.71
C THR A 215 -4.29 0.13 -5.97
N ASN A 216 -5.11 -0.33 -6.92
CA ASN A 216 -5.44 0.46 -8.11
C ASN A 216 -6.35 1.65 -7.78
N LEU A 217 -7.33 1.47 -6.90
CA LEU A 217 -8.17 2.58 -6.42
C LEU A 217 -7.31 3.59 -5.66
N MET A 218 -6.39 3.11 -4.81
CA MET A 218 -5.47 3.98 -4.08
C MET A 218 -4.55 4.75 -5.02
N LEU A 219 -3.96 4.08 -6.02
CA LEU A 219 -3.14 4.73 -7.03
C LEU A 219 -3.91 5.82 -7.78
N ALA A 220 -5.13 5.52 -8.22
CA ALA A 220 -5.98 6.48 -8.92
C ALA A 220 -6.35 7.68 -8.03
N THR A 221 -6.63 7.42 -6.74
CA THR A 221 -6.92 8.46 -5.75
C THR A 221 -5.71 9.35 -5.52
N LEU A 222 -4.51 8.76 -5.36
CA LEU A 222 -3.26 9.52 -5.22
C LEU A 222 -2.96 10.37 -6.47
N ALA A 223 -3.07 9.78 -7.67
CA ALA A 223 -2.82 10.49 -8.93
C ALA A 223 -3.82 11.62 -9.20
N GLY A 224 -5.06 11.48 -8.73
CA GLY A 224 -6.08 12.52 -8.85
C GLY A 224 -5.93 13.69 -7.87
N ASN A 225 -5.13 13.52 -6.81
CA ASN A 225 -5.01 14.47 -5.70
C ASN A 225 -3.60 15.07 -5.54
N PHE A 226 -2.56 14.35 -5.98
CA PHE A 226 -1.18 14.81 -5.89
C PHE A 226 -0.62 15.06 -7.29
N PRO A 227 0.09 16.19 -7.51
CA PRO A 227 0.79 16.42 -8.77
C PRO A 227 1.89 15.37 -8.94
N LEU A 228 1.84 14.56 -10.00
CA LEU A 228 2.86 13.56 -10.28
C LEU A 228 4.07 14.20 -10.98
N CYS A 229 5.28 13.77 -10.63
CA CYS A 229 6.47 14.27 -11.31
C CYS A 229 6.53 13.77 -12.78
N CYS A 230 6.98 14.63 -13.69
CA CYS A 230 6.87 14.53 -15.16
C CYS A 230 7.24 13.18 -15.81
N GLN A 231 8.06 12.34 -15.18
CA GLN A 231 8.44 11.03 -15.74
C GLN A 231 7.46 9.89 -15.37
N GLN A 232 6.54 10.13 -14.45
CA GLN A 232 5.61 9.11 -13.94
C GLN A 232 4.19 9.23 -14.45
N ALA A 233 3.86 10.32 -15.15
CA ALA A 233 2.59 10.49 -15.88
C ALA A 233 2.42 9.50 -17.05
N ARG A 234 3.45 8.70 -17.39
CA ARG A 234 3.43 7.73 -18.49
C ARG A 234 3.06 6.31 -18.07
N ARG A 235 2.58 6.09 -16.84
CA ARG A 235 2.12 4.75 -16.51
C ARG A 235 0.82 4.43 -17.26
N PRO A 236 0.73 3.25 -17.90
CA PRO A 236 -0.51 2.86 -18.58
C PRO A 236 -1.73 2.85 -17.66
N ASP A 237 -1.55 2.58 -16.36
CA ASP A 237 -2.63 2.46 -15.38
C ASP A 237 -3.20 3.80 -14.87
N ILE A 238 -2.58 4.94 -15.23
CA ILE A 238 -3.07 6.29 -14.88
C ILE A 238 -3.08 7.26 -16.07
N SER A 239 -2.83 6.77 -17.30
CA SER A 239 -2.72 7.60 -18.51
C SER A 239 -3.99 8.37 -18.88
N GLY A 240 -5.15 7.99 -18.33
CA GLY A 240 -6.43 8.68 -18.50
C GLY A 240 -6.81 9.64 -17.36
N LEU A 241 -5.99 9.74 -16.30
CA LEU A 241 -6.30 10.61 -15.17
C LEU A 241 -5.80 12.03 -15.43
N GLN A 242 -6.68 13.01 -15.22
CA GLN A 242 -6.27 14.40 -15.08
C GLN A 242 -5.46 14.52 -13.78
N VAL A 243 -4.15 14.65 -13.93
CA VAL A 243 -3.22 14.92 -12.84
C VAL A 243 -3.21 16.43 -12.58
N PRO A 244 -3.37 16.89 -11.33
CA PRO A 244 -3.30 18.31 -11.03
C PRO A 244 -1.92 18.87 -11.41
N ALA A 245 -1.89 20.10 -11.94
CA ALA A 245 -0.66 20.83 -12.16
C ALA A 245 0.05 21.05 -10.82
N ALA A 246 1.39 21.03 -10.78
CA ALA A 246 2.17 21.24 -9.56
C ALA A 246 2.21 22.73 -9.20
N PRO A 247 1.37 23.25 -8.27
CA PRO A 247 1.19 24.69 -8.11
C PRO A 247 2.38 25.36 -7.40
N HIS A 248 3.23 24.57 -6.72
CA HIS A 248 4.31 25.05 -5.86
C HIS A 248 5.60 24.25 -6.04
N GLY A 249 5.81 23.67 -7.22
CA GLY A 249 6.98 22.84 -7.51
C GLY A 249 7.03 21.51 -6.75
N ARG A 250 6.22 21.24 -5.72
CA ARG A 250 6.17 19.92 -5.08
C ARG A 250 5.44 18.92 -5.98
N CYS A 251 6.03 17.74 -6.15
CA CYS A 251 5.41 16.65 -6.88
C CYS A 251 5.71 15.30 -6.22
N LEU A 252 4.79 14.36 -6.46
CA LEU A 252 4.84 12.99 -6.00
C LEU A 252 5.70 12.15 -6.96
N ALA A 253 6.70 11.47 -6.41
CA ALA A 253 7.48 10.46 -7.10
C ALA A 253 7.29 9.07 -6.48
N TRP A 254 6.91 8.09 -7.28
CA TRP A 254 6.90 6.67 -6.92
C TRP A 254 8.32 6.14 -6.66
N ALA A 255 8.48 5.50 -5.50
CA ALA A 255 9.61 4.68 -5.13
C ALA A 255 9.30 3.20 -5.37
N THR A 256 10.33 2.42 -5.69
CA THR A 256 10.24 0.97 -5.88
C THR A 256 10.58 0.21 -4.59
N PRO A 257 10.27 -1.10 -4.53
CA PRO A 257 9.36 -1.84 -5.39
C PRO A 257 7.89 -1.54 -5.06
N GLU A 258 7.00 -1.70 -6.03
CA GLU A 258 5.58 -1.34 -5.90
C GLU A 258 4.68 -2.54 -6.06
N LYS A 259 3.48 -2.46 -5.47
CA LYS A 259 2.33 -3.39 -5.55
C LYS A 259 2.70 -4.89 -5.41
N HIS A 260 2.00 -5.59 -4.52
CA HIS A 260 2.02 -7.06 -4.40
C HIS A 260 3.35 -7.71 -3.97
N VAL A 261 4.38 -6.88 -3.76
CA VAL A 261 5.63 -7.25 -3.10
C VAL A 261 5.36 -7.87 -1.74
N ASN A 262 5.97 -9.03 -1.48
CA ASN A 262 5.97 -9.63 -0.15
C ASN A 262 6.75 -8.73 0.84
N PRO A 263 6.09 -8.11 1.84
CA PRO A 263 6.72 -7.15 2.73
C PRO A 263 7.81 -7.76 3.63
N LEU A 264 7.75 -9.07 3.92
CA LEU A 264 8.79 -9.75 4.69
C LEU A 264 10.07 -9.94 3.90
N LYS A 265 9.96 -10.26 2.61
CA LYS A 265 11.13 -10.31 1.72
C LYS A 265 11.75 -8.90 1.59
N LEU A 266 10.91 -7.86 1.51
CA LEU A 266 11.36 -6.47 1.46
C LEU A 266 12.14 -6.08 2.72
N LEU A 267 11.58 -6.40 3.90
CA LEU A 267 12.23 -6.14 5.18
C LEU A 267 13.58 -6.87 5.30
N GLY A 268 13.65 -8.12 4.86
CA GLY A 268 14.91 -8.86 4.77
C GLY A 268 15.94 -8.15 3.89
N THR A 269 15.53 -7.59 2.75
CA THR A 269 16.42 -6.77 1.90
C THR A 269 16.87 -5.49 2.58
N ILE A 270 15.98 -4.78 3.29
CA ILE A 270 16.35 -3.60 4.09
C ILE A 270 17.41 -3.95 5.15
N GLN A 271 17.35 -5.15 5.71
CA GLN A 271 18.31 -5.69 6.67
C GLN A 271 19.62 -6.20 6.01
N GLY A 272 19.81 -5.99 4.70
CA GLY A 272 21.02 -6.35 3.98
C GLY A 272 20.99 -7.70 3.26
N ASN A 273 19.88 -8.45 3.34
CA ASN A 273 19.77 -9.72 2.62
C ASN A 273 19.59 -9.46 1.13
N LYS A 274 20.64 -9.72 0.34
CA LYS A 274 20.58 -9.69 -1.12
C LYS A 274 19.62 -10.77 -1.61
N THR A 275 18.59 -10.37 -2.33
CA THR A 275 17.72 -11.30 -3.05
C THR A 275 18.08 -11.29 -4.53
N LYS A 276 17.56 -12.25 -5.29
CA LYS A 276 17.73 -12.26 -6.76
C LYS A 276 17.15 -10.99 -7.42
N TYR A 277 16.20 -10.33 -6.77
CA TYR A 277 15.38 -9.30 -7.40
C TYR A 277 15.63 -7.89 -6.84
N TRP A 278 16.12 -7.79 -5.61
CA TRP A 278 16.42 -6.51 -4.99
C TRP A 278 17.85 -6.45 -4.50
N ASN A 279 18.49 -5.34 -4.85
CA ASN A 279 19.80 -4.97 -4.37
C ASN A 279 19.60 -3.92 -3.27
N PRO A 280 20.05 -4.18 -2.01
CA PRO A 280 19.92 -3.20 -0.92
C PRO A 280 20.68 -1.90 -1.18
N GLU A 281 21.58 -1.88 -2.17
CA GLU A 281 22.30 -0.67 -2.61
C GLU A 281 21.46 0.25 -3.52
N LEU A 282 20.25 -0.15 -3.92
CA LEU A 282 19.36 0.75 -4.66
C LEU A 282 18.95 1.92 -3.76
N TRP A 283 18.72 3.07 -4.40
CA TRP A 283 18.51 4.34 -3.69
C TRP A 283 17.26 4.31 -2.81
N ASP A 284 16.21 3.62 -3.23
CA ASP A 284 14.94 3.45 -2.51
C ASP A 284 15.14 2.75 -1.16
N PHE A 285 16.11 1.85 -1.04
CA PHE A 285 16.49 1.23 0.23
C PHE A 285 17.39 2.12 1.10
N ARG A 286 18.33 2.86 0.50
CA ARG A 286 19.28 3.72 1.23
C ARG A 286 18.61 5.00 1.75
N GLU A 287 17.72 5.57 0.96
CA GLU A 287 17.02 6.83 1.23
C GLU A 287 15.60 6.60 1.77
N ARG A 288 15.30 5.40 2.29
CA ARG A 288 13.97 5.03 2.81
C ARG A 288 13.41 5.99 3.86
N HIS A 289 14.28 6.63 4.64
CA HIS A 289 13.92 7.66 5.61
C HIS A 289 13.27 8.91 4.98
N ARG A 290 13.24 9.01 3.64
CA ARG A 290 12.59 10.06 2.85
C ARG A 290 11.33 9.58 2.12
N ILE A 291 10.97 8.31 2.27
CA ILE A 291 9.89 7.67 1.52
C ILE A 291 8.71 7.43 2.46
N VAL A 292 7.52 7.85 2.03
CA VAL A 292 6.26 7.50 2.69
C VAL A 292 5.71 6.24 2.04
N VAL A 293 5.45 5.21 2.83
CA VAL A 293 4.82 3.98 2.34
C VAL A 293 3.33 4.05 2.61
N VAL A 294 2.54 3.69 1.60
CA VAL A 294 1.11 3.47 1.73
C VAL A 294 0.86 1.99 1.44
N ALA A 295 0.52 1.21 2.47
CA ALA A 295 0.24 -0.22 2.36
C ALA A 295 -1.27 -0.47 2.49
N MET A 296 -1.87 -0.95 1.40
CA MET A 296 -3.28 -1.32 1.38
C MET A 296 -3.52 -2.66 2.08
N VAL A 297 -4.46 -2.66 3.02
CA VAL A 297 -5.01 -3.86 3.67
C VAL A 297 -6.51 -3.90 3.43
N ARG A 298 -7.09 -5.09 3.34
CA ARG A 298 -8.54 -5.30 3.13
C ARG A 298 -9.05 -6.29 4.16
N ASP A 299 -10.35 -6.23 4.49
CA ASP A 299 -11.01 -7.25 5.30
C ASP A 299 -10.59 -8.65 4.82
N PRO A 300 -10.07 -9.52 5.71
CA PRO A 300 -9.49 -10.80 5.29
C PRO A 300 -10.49 -11.71 4.58
N LEU A 301 -11.75 -11.75 5.01
CA LEU A 301 -12.77 -12.59 4.38
C LEU A 301 -13.17 -12.03 3.02
N SER A 302 -13.31 -10.70 2.90
CA SER A 302 -13.53 -10.05 1.61
C SER A 302 -12.34 -10.27 0.66
N GLN A 303 -11.10 -10.21 1.15
CA GLN A 303 -9.89 -10.40 0.38
C GLN A 303 -9.76 -11.83 -0.14
N LEU A 304 -10.06 -12.83 0.68
CA LEU A 304 -10.05 -14.25 0.30
C LEU A 304 -11.07 -14.56 -0.80
N GLN A 305 -12.30 -14.02 -0.71
CA GLN A 305 -13.30 -14.17 -1.77
C GLN A 305 -12.89 -13.46 -3.07
N SER A 306 -12.25 -12.31 -2.94
CA SER A 306 -11.66 -11.59 -4.06
C SER A 306 -10.60 -12.47 -4.77
N TRP A 307 -9.69 -13.13 -4.05
CA TRP A 307 -8.72 -14.07 -4.63
C TRP A 307 -9.39 -15.32 -5.22
N ARG A 308 -10.47 -15.82 -4.61
CA ARG A 308 -11.26 -16.91 -5.17
C ARG A 308 -11.86 -16.53 -6.52
N LYS A 309 -12.38 -15.30 -6.65
CA LYS A 309 -12.93 -14.75 -7.89
C LYS A 309 -11.82 -14.52 -8.93
N ALA A 310 -10.75 -13.83 -8.54
CA ALA A 310 -9.62 -13.46 -9.36
C ALA A 310 -8.31 -13.87 -8.65
N PRO A 311 -7.67 -14.99 -9.04
CA PRO A 311 -6.56 -15.55 -8.27
C PRO A 311 -5.18 -14.92 -8.53
N TYR A 312 -5.00 -14.14 -9.59
CA TYR A 312 -3.74 -13.43 -9.88
C TYR A 312 -2.46 -14.30 -9.77
N GLY A 313 -2.43 -15.47 -10.42
CA GLY A 313 -1.30 -16.41 -10.30
C GLY A 313 -1.42 -17.41 -9.15
N MET A 314 -2.45 -17.29 -8.30
CA MET A 314 -2.80 -18.23 -7.24
C MET A 314 -3.86 -19.26 -7.71
N GLU A 315 -3.99 -19.56 -9.00
CA GLU A 315 -5.03 -20.46 -9.52
C GLU A 315 -4.97 -21.84 -8.86
N ARG A 316 -3.74 -22.31 -8.60
CA ARG A 316 -3.47 -23.57 -7.89
C ARG A 316 -3.89 -23.56 -6.42
N CYS A 317 -4.14 -22.39 -5.84
CA CYS A 317 -4.64 -22.25 -4.48
C CYS A 317 -6.15 -22.00 -4.48
N ALA A 318 -6.60 -20.98 -5.21
CA ALA A 318 -7.98 -20.50 -5.12
C ALA A 318 -8.97 -21.29 -5.99
N LYS A 319 -8.50 -21.94 -7.08
CA LYS A 319 -9.33 -22.71 -8.03
C LYS A 319 -9.03 -24.20 -8.00
N ARG A 320 -8.60 -24.76 -6.86
CA ARG A 320 -8.37 -26.20 -6.74
C ARG A 320 -9.63 -26.99 -7.08
N LYS A 321 -9.64 -27.59 -8.28
CA LYS A 321 -10.70 -28.49 -8.74
C LYS A 321 -10.38 -29.98 -8.52
N ARG A 322 -9.11 -30.34 -8.30
CA ARG A 322 -8.64 -31.73 -8.16
C ARG A 322 -7.40 -31.82 -7.27
N CYS A 323 -7.34 -32.84 -6.41
CA CYS A 323 -6.13 -33.25 -5.71
C CYS A 323 -5.18 -33.94 -6.70
N PRO A 324 -3.98 -33.40 -6.96
CA PRO A 324 -3.09 -33.98 -7.97
C PRO A 324 -2.31 -35.22 -7.49
N PHE A 325 -2.31 -35.54 -6.19
CA PHE A 325 -1.33 -36.47 -5.61
C PHE A 325 -1.87 -37.73 -4.94
N SER A 326 -3.19 -37.91 -4.86
CA SER A 326 -3.76 -39.15 -4.36
C SER A 326 -4.64 -39.74 -5.46
N GLY A 327 -4.32 -40.94 -5.92
CA GLY A 327 -5.27 -41.81 -6.64
C GLY A 327 -6.49 -42.20 -5.80
N ALA A 328 -6.85 -41.38 -4.81
CA ALA A 328 -7.97 -41.53 -3.92
C ALA A 328 -9.21 -40.91 -4.58
N THR A 329 -10.17 -41.80 -4.76
CA THR A 329 -11.63 -41.68 -4.78
C THR A 329 -12.26 -40.31 -4.43
N ALA A 330 -13.51 -40.15 -4.84
CA ALA A 330 -14.37 -38.96 -4.89
C ALA A 330 -14.42 -37.98 -3.67
N ASP A 331 -13.75 -38.25 -2.55
CA ASP A 331 -13.77 -37.45 -1.32
C ASP A 331 -12.74 -36.29 -1.28
N CYS A 332 -11.88 -36.17 -2.29
CA CYS A 332 -10.80 -35.17 -2.30
C CYS A 332 -11.23 -33.74 -2.67
N ALA A 333 -12.50 -33.49 -2.96
CA ALA A 333 -13.01 -32.14 -3.26
C ALA A 333 -13.73 -31.53 -2.06
N SER A 334 -13.11 -31.53 -0.87
CA SER A 334 -13.66 -30.71 0.22
C SER A 334 -13.79 -29.27 -0.29
N LYS A 335 -14.99 -28.69 -0.14
CA LYS A 335 -15.28 -27.30 -0.51
C LYS A 335 -14.33 -26.31 0.19
N THR A 336 -13.65 -26.74 1.26
CA THR A 336 -12.69 -25.95 2.03
C THR A 336 -11.24 -26.07 1.55
N ALA A 337 -10.91 -26.95 0.59
CA ALA A 337 -9.52 -27.23 0.22
C ALA A 337 -8.74 -25.97 -0.21
N TRP A 338 -9.40 -25.01 -0.86
CA TRP A 338 -8.79 -23.74 -1.25
C TRP A 338 -8.41 -22.82 -0.07
N LEU A 339 -8.94 -23.09 1.12
CA LEU A 339 -8.65 -22.39 2.38
C LEU A 339 -7.71 -23.15 3.30
N THR A 340 -7.70 -24.48 3.22
CA THR A 340 -7.00 -25.33 4.20
C THR A 340 -5.64 -25.81 3.75
N GLU A 341 -5.43 -25.89 2.44
CA GLU A 341 -4.27 -26.50 1.85
C GLU A 341 -3.10 -25.52 1.67
N PRO A 342 -1.84 -26.01 1.72
CA PRO A 342 -0.67 -25.21 1.39
C PRO A 342 -0.81 -24.49 0.06
N CYS A 343 -0.56 -23.19 0.08
CA CYS A 343 -0.58 -22.35 -1.11
C CYS A 343 0.83 -21.95 -1.50
N GLN A 344 1.20 -22.26 -2.74
CA GLN A 344 2.41 -21.78 -3.37
C GLN A 344 2.02 -21.09 -4.66
N PHE A 345 2.46 -19.85 -4.81
CA PHE A 345 2.34 -19.10 -6.06
C PHE A 345 3.70 -18.52 -6.43
N PHE A 346 4.00 -18.59 -7.71
CA PHE A 346 5.35 -18.36 -8.22
C PHE A 346 5.71 -16.88 -8.18
N ASP A 347 6.96 -16.61 -7.81
CA ASP A 347 7.68 -15.40 -8.21
C ASP A 347 7.59 -15.34 -9.74
N GLY A 348 6.80 -14.42 -10.30
CA GLY A 348 6.74 -14.23 -11.75
C GLY A 348 8.11 -13.80 -12.27
N THR A 349 8.98 -14.75 -12.61
CA THR A 349 10.34 -14.45 -13.09
C THR A 349 10.37 -13.78 -14.46
N ASP A 350 9.23 -13.81 -15.17
CA ASP A 350 9.10 -13.30 -16.53
C ASP A 350 8.34 -11.97 -16.59
N GLY A 351 8.01 -11.38 -15.43
CA GLY A 351 7.43 -10.04 -15.33
C GLY A 351 8.47 -8.95 -15.58
N PRO A 352 8.08 -7.78 -16.12
CA PRO A 352 8.98 -6.63 -16.25
C PRO A 352 9.53 -6.19 -14.88
N PRO A 353 10.74 -5.60 -14.81
CA PRO A 353 11.28 -5.03 -13.57
C PRO A 353 10.26 -4.08 -12.92
N GLY A 354 9.89 -4.35 -11.66
CA GLY A 354 8.84 -3.61 -10.96
C GLY A 354 7.51 -4.36 -10.82
N ALA A 355 7.30 -5.47 -11.54
CA ALA A 355 6.35 -6.50 -11.10
C ALA A 355 6.94 -7.12 -9.83
N GLY A 356 6.40 -6.78 -8.65
CA GLY A 356 6.94 -7.20 -7.36
C GLY A 356 7.29 -8.69 -7.29
N ILE A 357 8.19 -9.08 -6.37
CA ILE A 357 8.34 -10.50 -6.03
C ILE A 357 7.00 -10.95 -5.43
N ILE A 358 6.26 -11.66 -6.26
CA ILE A 358 4.95 -12.18 -5.98
C ILE A 358 5.12 -13.56 -5.35
N GLY A 359 4.73 -13.69 -4.08
CA GLY A 359 4.54 -15.00 -3.48
C GLY A 359 5.74 -15.61 -2.76
N GLY A 360 5.69 -16.93 -2.67
CA GLY A 360 6.31 -17.76 -1.65
C GLY A 360 5.47 -19.00 -1.37
N ALA A 361 5.92 -19.85 -0.46
CA ALA A 361 5.09 -20.95 0.06
C ALA A 361 4.46 -20.53 1.39
N PHE A 362 3.17 -20.81 1.52
CA PHE A 362 2.34 -20.46 2.67
C PHE A 362 1.55 -21.69 3.09
N GLY A 363 1.28 -21.84 4.39
CA GLY A 363 0.49 -22.97 4.90
C GLY A 363 -0.95 -22.99 4.38
N SER A 364 -1.49 -21.84 3.96
CA SER A 364 -2.83 -21.71 3.38
C SER A 364 -3.03 -20.37 2.68
N LEU A 365 -4.18 -20.20 1.99
CA LEU A 365 -4.57 -18.91 1.42
C LEU A 365 -4.81 -17.84 2.50
N PRO A 366 -5.51 -18.10 3.64
CA PRO A 366 -5.51 -17.21 4.80
C PRO A 366 -4.10 -16.87 5.31
N GLY A 367 -3.17 -17.83 5.27
CA GLY A 367 -1.77 -17.62 5.64
C GLY A 367 -1.05 -16.55 4.81
N ILE A 368 -1.46 -16.35 3.54
CA ILE A 368 -0.95 -15.25 2.71
C ILE A 368 -1.38 -13.90 3.28
N TRP A 369 -2.66 -13.76 3.63
CA TRP A 369 -3.17 -12.53 4.23
C TRP A 369 -2.45 -12.23 5.55
N ASN A 370 -2.31 -13.23 6.43
CA ASN A 370 -1.59 -13.06 7.70
C ASN A 370 -0.14 -12.60 7.48
N ALA A 371 0.59 -13.28 6.59
CA ALA A 371 2.01 -12.98 6.35
C ALA A 371 2.23 -11.59 5.75
N TYR A 372 1.40 -11.19 4.78
CA TYR A 372 1.49 -9.86 4.17
C TYR A 372 1.10 -8.76 5.15
N THR A 373 -0.04 -8.88 5.83
CA THR A 373 -0.50 -7.88 6.81
C THR A 373 0.51 -7.74 7.95
N TRP A 374 1.06 -8.85 8.46
CA TRP A 374 2.09 -8.82 9.49
C TRP A 374 3.37 -8.15 9.00
N GLY A 375 3.80 -8.44 7.77
CA GLY A 375 4.94 -7.75 7.20
C GLY A 375 4.71 -6.25 7.03
N TYR A 376 3.50 -5.79 6.69
CA TYR A 376 3.20 -4.35 6.64
C TYR A 376 3.29 -3.69 8.02
N VAL A 377 2.78 -4.36 9.06
CA VAL A 377 2.95 -3.91 10.46
C VAL A 377 4.44 -3.81 10.81
N ARG A 378 5.27 -4.79 10.43
CA ARG A 378 6.71 -4.73 10.67
C ARG A 378 7.42 -3.66 9.87
N LEU A 379 7.00 -3.37 8.63
CA LEU A 379 7.56 -2.24 7.89
C LEU A 379 7.30 -0.92 8.63
N GLN A 380 6.12 -0.78 9.25
CA GLN A 380 5.81 0.40 10.08
C GLN A 380 6.71 0.52 11.31
N GLU A 381 7.09 -0.60 11.93
CA GLU A 381 7.85 -0.62 13.19
C GLU A 381 9.38 -0.64 12.98
N GLU A 382 9.86 -1.30 11.93
CA GLU A 382 11.28 -1.71 11.83
C GLU A 382 12.01 -1.16 10.60
N ALA A 383 11.30 -0.76 9.54
CA ALA A 383 11.96 -0.52 8.26
C ALA A 383 12.67 0.84 8.15
N GLY A 384 12.42 1.78 9.06
CA GLY A 384 13.06 3.11 9.04
C GLY A 384 12.62 3.99 7.86
N TYR A 385 11.40 3.78 7.37
CA TYR A 385 10.75 4.68 6.42
C TYR A 385 10.40 6.02 7.07
N LYS A 386 10.16 7.06 6.27
CA LYS A 386 9.66 8.36 6.78
C LYS A 386 8.34 8.16 7.53
N SER A 387 7.43 7.42 6.91
CA SER A 387 6.16 7.01 7.50
C SER A 387 5.62 5.79 6.76
N VAL A 388 4.84 4.96 7.44
CA VAL A 388 4.13 3.81 6.84
C VAL A 388 2.67 3.86 7.27
N PHE A 389 1.79 4.05 6.29
CA PHE A 389 0.35 4.04 6.47
C PHE A 389 -0.23 2.69 6.11
N LEU A 390 -0.92 2.07 7.06
CA LEU A 390 -1.80 0.94 6.79
C LEU A 390 -3.18 1.50 6.46
N VAL A 391 -3.56 1.47 5.19
CA VAL A 391 -4.84 2.00 4.71
C VAL A 391 -5.79 0.84 4.48
N ARG A 392 -6.89 0.82 5.22
CA ARG A 392 -7.98 -0.13 4.96
C ARG A 392 -8.66 0.22 3.64
N PHE A 393 -8.95 -0.78 2.84
CA PHE A 393 -9.71 -0.63 1.60
C PHE A 393 -11.08 0.01 1.88
N GLU A 394 -11.71 -0.42 2.97
CA GLU A 394 -13.00 0.04 3.43
C GLU A 394 -12.95 1.54 3.75
N ASP A 395 -11.92 2.00 4.47
CA ASP A 395 -11.73 3.43 4.76
C ASP A 395 -11.48 4.24 3.49
N LEU A 396 -10.70 3.72 2.54
CA LEU A 396 -10.47 4.40 1.27
C LEU A 396 -11.78 4.57 0.48
N VAL A 397 -12.69 3.61 0.57
CA VAL A 397 -14.00 3.68 -0.09
C VAL A 397 -14.93 4.62 0.67
N THR A 398 -15.01 4.53 2.00
CA THR A 398 -16.00 5.29 2.80
C THR A 398 -15.55 6.70 3.12
N ASP A 399 -14.26 6.93 3.37
CA ASP A 399 -13.66 8.21 3.75
C ASP A 399 -12.35 8.49 2.96
N PRO A 400 -12.42 8.62 1.62
CA PRO A 400 -11.25 8.93 0.81
C PRO A 400 -10.62 10.28 1.18
N VAL A 401 -11.43 11.24 1.66
CA VAL A 401 -10.97 12.58 2.05
C VAL A 401 -10.03 12.49 3.26
N GLY A 402 -10.47 11.84 4.34
CA GLY A 402 -9.63 11.63 5.52
C GLY A 402 -8.37 10.81 5.24
N ILE A 403 -8.42 9.84 4.31
CA ILE A 403 -7.21 9.13 3.85
C ILE A 403 -6.21 10.08 3.20
N ILE A 404 -6.67 10.88 2.22
CA ILE A 404 -5.79 11.77 1.46
C ILE A 404 -5.19 12.86 2.33
N GLN A 405 -5.96 13.47 3.24
CA GLN A 405 -5.45 14.44 4.20
C GLN A 405 -4.32 13.87 5.07
N ARG A 406 -4.51 12.68 5.64
CA ARG A 406 -3.47 12.05 6.49
C ARG A 406 -2.18 11.79 5.71
N ILE A 407 -2.31 11.36 4.46
CA ILE A 407 -1.15 11.15 3.58
C ILE A 407 -0.50 12.47 3.22
N SER A 408 -1.29 13.50 2.91
CA SER A 408 -0.79 14.81 2.50
C SER A 408 0.07 15.44 3.60
N VAL A 409 -0.35 15.33 4.87
CA VAL A 409 0.44 15.77 6.03
C VAL A 409 1.80 15.07 6.09
N ALA A 410 1.86 13.74 5.96
CA ALA A 410 3.14 13.02 5.99
C ALA A 410 4.02 13.27 4.77
N MET A 411 3.40 13.57 3.63
CA MET A 411 4.08 14.00 2.41
C MET A 411 4.56 15.44 2.49
N GLU A 412 4.22 16.19 3.55
CA GLU A 412 4.43 17.63 3.61
C GLU A 412 3.84 18.32 2.38
N MET A 413 2.65 17.90 1.96
CA MET A 413 1.91 18.48 0.85
C MET A 413 0.58 18.94 1.41
N THR A 414 0.36 20.25 1.50
CA THR A 414 -0.94 20.78 1.90
C THR A 414 -1.90 20.68 0.73
N ILE A 415 -2.99 19.95 0.92
CA ILE A 415 -4.12 19.88 -0.02
C ILE A 415 -5.32 20.44 0.74
N GLU A 416 -5.99 21.43 0.17
CA GLU A 416 -7.23 21.94 0.74
C GLU A 416 -8.35 20.92 0.59
N ASP A 417 -9.20 20.75 1.60
CA ASP A 417 -10.29 19.76 1.62
C ASP A 417 -11.19 19.86 0.39
N ALA A 418 -11.54 21.09 -0.01
CA ALA A 418 -12.37 21.36 -1.18
C ALA A 418 -11.71 20.97 -2.52
N ALA A 419 -10.38 20.81 -2.53
CA ALA A 419 -9.62 20.38 -3.69
C ALA A 419 -9.47 18.86 -3.78
N ILE A 420 -9.87 18.10 -2.75
CA ILE A 420 -9.72 16.64 -2.75
C ILE A 420 -10.73 16.01 -3.71
N LYS A 421 -10.21 15.38 -4.76
CA LYS A 421 -10.96 14.64 -5.77
C LYS A 421 -11.25 13.23 -5.28
N VAL A 422 -12.53 12.94 -5.05
CA VAL A 422 -13.01 11.60 -4.78
C VAL A 422 -13.14 10.80 -6.07
N MET A 423 -12.56 9.61 -6.10
CA MET A 423 -12.61 8.72 -7.27
C MET A 423 -13.90 7.90 -7.28
N GLU A 424 -14.90 8.37 -8.03
CA GLU A 424 -16.21 7.71 -8.13
C GLU A 424 -16.24 6.56 -9.17
N GLY A 425 -15.37 6.61 -10.17
CA GLY A 425 -15.32 5.65 -11.29
C GLY A 425 -14.80 4.26 -10.92
N VAL A 426 -14.77 3.37 -11.93
CA VAL A 426 -14.14 2.05 -11.79
C VAL A 426 -12.61 2.19 -11.69
N ALA A 427 -11.98 1.45 -10.79
CA ALA A 427 -10.55 1.54 -10.55
C ALA A 427 -9.67 0.71 -11.51
N LYS A 428 -10.28 -0.14 -12.35
CA LYS A 428 -9.58 -1.02 -13.30
C LYS A 428 -10.48 -1.33 -14.49
N ASP A 429 -9.89 -1.49 -15.67
CA ASP A 429 -10.63 -1.75 -16.91
C ASP A 429 -11.00 -3.23 -17.11
N HIS A 430 -10.66 -4.09 -16.14
CA HIS A 430 -10.84 -5.53 -16.24
C HIS A 430 -11.48 -6.15 -14.97
N GLY A 431 -12.12 -7.31 -15.11
CA GLY A 431 -12.54 -8.14 -13.98
C GLY A 431 -13.77 -7.65 -13.21
N GLU A 432 -14.82 -7.22 -13.91
CA GLU A 432 -16.08 -6.72 -13.34
C GLU A 432 -15.84 -5.67 -12.25
N ALA A 433 -15.05 -4.65 -12.60
CA ALA A 433 -14.77 -3.55 -11.70
C ALA A 433 -16.06 -2.81 -11.33
N LYS A 434 -16.20 -2.49 -10.05
CA LYS A 434 -17.33 -1.75 -9.51
C LYS A 434 -16.93 -0.29 -9.31
N ASN A 435 -17.88 0.61 -9.49
CA ASN A 435 -17.74 2.00 -9.08
C ASN A 435 -17.85 2.12 -7.55
N ARG A 436 -17.50 3.28 -7.00
CA ARG A 436 -17.45 3.51 -5.55
C ARG A 436 -18.78 3.25 -4.86
N SER A 437 -19.90 3.77 -5.39
CA SER A 437 -21.23 3.58 -4.82
C SER A 437 -21.70 2.12 -4.80
N THR A 438 -21.32 1.31 -5.78
CA THR A 438 -21.61 -0.13 -5.78
C THR A 438 -20.73 -0.87 -4.80
N GLU A 439 -19.48 -0.45 -4.63
CA GLU A 439 -18.60 -1.04 -3.63
C GLU A 439 -19.04 -0.69 -2.20
N MET A 440 -19.42 0.57 -1.93
CA MET A 440 -20.00 0.99 -0.65
C MET A 440 -21.19 0.11 -0.25
N ARG A 441 -22.15 -0.07 -1.15
CA ARG A 441 -23.30 -0.97 -0.91
C ARG A 441 -22.85 -2.42 -0.66
N SER A 442 -21.82 -2.88 -1.34
CA SER A 442 -21.26 -4.23 -1.16
C SER A 442 -20.57 -4.39 0.20
N LEU A 443 -19.92 -3.35 0.71
CA LEU A 443 -19.31 -3.30 2.03
C LEU A 443 -20.36 -3.26 3.12
N GLU A 444 -21.36 -2.37 3.02
CA GLU A 444 -22.48 -2.25 3.97
C GLU A 444 -23.28 -3.54 4.10
N SER A 445 -23.67 -4.13 2.95
CA SER A 445 -24.45 -5.38 2.92
C SER A 445 -23.60 -6.64 3.07
N ARG A 446 -22.27 -6.49 3.12
CA ARG A 446 -21.29 -7.58 3.29
C ARG A 446 -21.55 -8.76 2.37
N THR A 447 -21.87 -8.48 1.10
CA THR A 447 -22.31 -9.52 0.15
C THR A 447 -21.30 -10.66 -0.03
N PHE A 448 -20.01 -10.39 0.18
CA PHE A 448 -18.95 -11.40 0.16
C PHE A 448 -19.16 -12.52 1.19
N MET A 449 -19.84 -12.25 2.31
CA MET A 449 -20.16 -13.28 3.32
C MET A 449 -21.11 -14.35 2.79
N LYS A 450 -22.02 -13.99 1.88
CA LYS A 450 -22.96 -14.93 1.26
C LYS A 450 -22.25 -15.97 0.38
N ALA A 451 -21.00 -15.73 -0.01
CA ALA A 451 -20.18 -16.64 -0.79
C ALA A 451 -19.45 -17.70 0.05
N TYR A 452 -19.59 -17.67 1.38
CA TYR A 452 -19.06 -18.70 2.27
C TYR A 452 -20.17 -19.67 2.69
N SER A 453 -19.93 -20.96 2.52
CA SER A 453 -20.61 -21.98 3.32
C SER A 453 -20.09 -21.96 4.76
N LEU A 454 -20.86 -22.47 5.73
CA LEU A 454 -20.43 -22.54 7.12
C LEU A 454 -19.08 -23.27 7.31
N PRO A 455 -18.81 -24.43 6.64
CA PRO A 455 -17.50 -25.08 6.73
C PRO A 455 -16.36 -24.24 6.14
N GLU A 456 -16.60 -23.50 5.06
CA GLU A 456 -15.59 -22.59 4.49
C GLU A 456 -15.32 -21.41 5.41
N LEU A 457 -16.36 -20.80 6.00
CA LEU A 457 -16.19 -19.70 6.94
C LEU A 457 -15.37 -20.15 8.15
N LYS A 458 -15.74 -21.29 8.76
CA LYS A 458 -14.98 -21.90 9.85
C LYS A 458 -13.53 -22.16 9.43
N ALA A 459 -13.31 -22.78 8.27
CA ALA A 459 -11.97 -23.10 7.78
C ALA A 459 -11.08 -21.87 7.56
N ALA A 460 -11.66 -20.75 7.10
CA ALA A 460 -10.97 -19.47 6.98
C ALA A 460 -10.68 -18.88 8.37
N CYS A 461 -11.70 -18.75 9.22
CA CYS A 461 -11.60 -18.12 10.53
C CYS A 461 -10.55 -18.76 11.44
N VAL A 462 -10.50 -20.10 11.54
CA VAL A 462 -9.52 -20.79 12.40
C VAL A 462 -8.07 -20.64 11.94
N ARG A 463 -7.83 -20.10 10.74
CA ARG A 463 -6.50 -19.87 10.16
C ARG A 463 -6.13 -18.38 10.06
N LEU A 464 -7.07 -17.47 10.29
CA LEU A 464 -6.79 -16.04 10.28
C LEU A 464 -6.22 -15.62 11.64
N ASN A 465 -5.23 -14.73 11.61
CA ASN A 465 -4.69 -14.14 12.83
C ASN A 465 -5.64 -13.04 13.33
N PHE A 466 -6.42 -13.36 14.36
CA PHE A 466 -7.39 -12.43 14.94
C PHE A 466 -6.74 -11.20 15.57
N SER A 467 -5.64 -11.38 16.30
CA SER A 467 -4.94 -10.28 16.97
C SER A 467 -4.37 -9.29 15.94
N LEU A 468 -3.86 -9.80 14.83
CA LEU A 468 -3.36 -9.01 13.71
C LEU A 468 -4.50 -8.31 12.98
N ALA A 469 -5.60 -9.02 12.69
CA ALA A 469 -6.79 -8.43 12.10
C ALA A 469 -7.32 -7.28 12.94
N GLN A 470 -7.46 -7.49 14.25
CA GLN A 470 -7.86 -6.43 15.18
C GLN A 470 -6.84 -5.28 15.20
N LYS A 471 -5.53 -5.57 15.21
CA LYS A 471 -4.46 -4.56 15.17
C LYS A 471 -4.56 -3.66 13.95
N VAL A 472 -5.01 -4.17 12.80
CA VAL A 472 -5.22 -3.38 11.58
C VAL A 472 -6.68 -2.94 11.38
N GLY A 473 -7.52 -3.03 12.41
CA GLY A 473 -8.87 -2.48 12.42
C GLY A 473 -9.98 -3.41 11.89
N TYR A 474 -9.78 -4.73 11.85
CA TYR A 474 -10.82 -5.71 11.51
C TYR A 474 -11.18 -6.59 12.72
N PRO A 475 -12.32 -6.35 13.40
CA PRO A 475 -12.71 -7.10 14.59
C PRO A 475 -13.20 -8.54 14.31
N LEU A 476 -13.43 -8.89 13.04
CA LEU A 476 -13.87 -10.23 12.57
C LEU A 476 -15.00 -10.84 13.41
N GLN A 477 -16.11 -10.10 13.57
CA GLN A 477 -17.24 -10.52 14.39
C GLN A 477 -17.79 -11.90 13.98
N GLU A 478 -17.72 -12.23 12.70
CA GLU A 478 -18.22 -13.47 12.09
C GLU A 478 -17.37 -14.68 12.47
N CYS A 479 -16.11 -14.42 12.84
CA CYS A 479 -15.17 -15.44 13.23
C CYS A 479 -15.15 -15.66 14.76
N GLN A 480 -15.83 -14.81 15.55
CA GLN A 480 -15.81 -14.91 17.02
C GLN A 480 -16.33 -16.26 17.52
N VAL A 481 -17.31 -16.85 16.84
CA VAL A 481 -17.87 -18.19 17.17
C VAL A 481 -16.86 -19.33 16.97
N PHE A 482 -15.74 -19.08 16.29
CA PHE A 482 -14.68 -20.05 16.04
C PHE A 482 -13.37 -19.69 16.74
N LYS A 483 -13.36 -18.68 17.61
CA LYS A 483 -12.14 -18.15 18.22
C LYS A 483 -11.42 -19.19 19.08
N ASP A 484 -12.18 -20.01 19.81
CA ASP A 484 -11.63 -21.08 20.66
C ASP A 484 -11.07 -22.25 19.85
N GLU A 485 -11.37 -22.32 18.55
CA GLU A 485 -10.84 -23.30 17.61
C GLU A 485 -9.69 -22.75 16.76
N ALA A 486 -9.25 -21.52 17.01
CA ALA A 486 -8.14 -20.92 16.28
C ALA A 486 -6.90 -21.81 16.40
N ILE A 487 -6.32 -22.17 15.25
CA ILE A 487 -5.09 -22.94 15.22
C ILE A 487 -4.01 -22.05 15.83
N ALA A 488 -3.41 -22.51 16.94
CA ALA A 488 -2.29 -21.82 17.57
C ALA A 488 -1.28 -21.47 16.48
N GLU A 489 -1.04 -20.17 16.30
CA GLU A 489 -0.21 -19.72 15.22
C GLU A 489 1.20 -20.27 15.40
N ALA A 490 1.71 -20.99 14.41
CA ALA A 490 3.14 -21.11 14.28
C ALA A 490 3.68 -19.67 14.21
N PRO A 491 4.71 -19.32 15.00
CA PRO A 491 5.36 -18.02 14.87
C PRO A 491 5.63 -17.78 13.38
N ILE A 492 5.21 -16.64 12.84
CA ILE A 492 5.30 -16.36 11.39
C ILE A 492 6.76 -16.51 10.90
N ASP A 493 7.72 -16.25 11.80
CA ASP A 493 9.15 -16.49 11.59
C ASP A 493 9.52 -17.98 11.44
N GLU A 494 8.90 -18.88 12.20
CA GLU A 494 9.11 -20.34 12.10
C GLU A 494 8.56 -20.90 10.78
N ASP A 495 7.37 -20.46 10.35
CA ASP A 495 6.83 -20.88 9.05
C ASP A 495 7.69 -20.35 7.89
N HIS A 496 8.21 -19.12 8.01
CA HIS A 496 9.14 -18.57 7.01
C HIS A 496 10.47 -19.34 6.99
N LYS A 497 11.07 -19.61 8.15
CA LYS A 497 12.31 -20.40 8.29
C LYS A 497 12.13 -21.82 7.78
N ARG A 498 10.99 -22.45 8.08
CA ARG A 498 10.68 -23.81 7.62
C ARG A 498 10.55 -23.86 6.10
N VAL A 499 9.84 -22.91 5.50
CA VAL A 499 9.72 -22.78 4.04
C VAL A 499 11.08 -22.50 3.40
N GLU A 500 11.90 -21.60 3.98
CA GLU A 500 13.24 -21.31 3.48
C GLU A 500 14.14 -22.57 3.54
N MET A 501 14.06 -23.34 4.63
CA MET A 501 14.76 -24.62 4.75
C MET A 501 14.28 -25.66 3.73
N GLU A 502 12.97 -25.75 3.47
CA GLU A 502 12.41 -26.63 2.45
C GLU A 502 12.83 -26.22 1.03
N GLU A 503 12.87 -24.92 0.71
CA GLU A 503 13.40 -24.42 -0.56
C GLU A 503 14.89 -24.72 -0.71
N LYS A 504 15.69 -24.51 0.33
CA LYS A 504 17.12 -24.86 0.36
C LYS A 504 17.29 -26.38 0.12
N ARG A 505 16.49 -27.22 0.78
CA ARG A 505 16.48 -28.69 0.58
C ARG A 505 16.05 -29.07 -0.84
N SER A 506 15.05 -28.42 -1.41
CA SER A 506 14.57 -28.67 -2.78
C SER A 506 15.61 -28.30 -3.83
N ARG A 507 16.27 -27.13 -3.70
CA ARG A 507 17.39 -26.72 -4.56
C ARG A 507 18.60 -27.66 -4.43
N PHE A 508 18.86 -28.16 -3.23
CA PHE A 508 19.89 -29.17 -3.02
C PHE A 508 19.54 -30.47 -3.75
N ARG A 509 18.31 -30.97 -3.59
CA ARG A 509 17.85 -32.18 -4.31
C ARG A 509 17.93 -32.02 -5.83
N SER A 510 17.53 -30.89 -6.39
CA SER A 510 17.57 -30.67 -7.85
C SER A 510 18.98 -30.55 -8.43
N ARG A 511 19.97 -30.10 -7.65
CA ARG A 511 21.38 -30.03 -8.08
C ARG A 511 22.13 -31.35 -7.96
N TYR A 512 21.82 -32.15 -6.92
CA TYR A 512 22.63 -33.32 -6.57
C TYR A 512 21.99 -34.66 -6.96
N ILE A 513 20.68 -34.72 -7.14
CA ILE A 513 20.02 -35.91 -7.70
C ILE A 513 20.02 -35.73 -9.23
N ARG A 514 21.15 -36.05 -9.86
CA ARG A 514 21.15 -36.26 -11.32
C ARG A 514 20.19 -37.42 -11.59
N PRO A 515 19.21 -37.27 -12.51
CA PRO A 515 18.41 -38.43 -12.91
C PRO A 515 19.38 -39.54 -13.32
N PRO A 516 19.13 -40.80 -12.91
CA PRO A 516 19.97 -41.91 -13.31
C PRO A 516 20.14 -41.84 -14.82
N ARG A 517 21.40 -41.80 -15.28
CA ARG A 517 21.72 -41.88 -16.71
C ARG A 517 20.99 -43.10 -17.24
N THR A 518 19.89 -42.89 -17.96
CA THR A 518 19.27 -43.93 -18.76
C THR A 518 20.35 -44.38 -19.73
N ARG A 519 20.94 -45.55 -19.48
CA ARG A 519 21.84 -46.21 -20.42
C ARG A 519 21.10 -46.23 -21.75
N GLY A 520 21.66 -45.56 -22.75
CA GLY A 520 21.06 -45.45 -24.07
C GLY A 520 20.67 -46.83 -24.57
N VAL A 521 19.37 -47.04 -24.73
CA VAL A 521 18.88 -48.10 -25.60
C VAL A 521 19.37 -47.71 -26.99
N LEU A 522 20.37 -48.44 -27.49
CA LEU A 522 20.85 -48.36 -28.87
C LEU A 522 19.63 -48.48 -29.79
N ARG A 523 19.16 -47.36 -30.34
CA ARG A 523 18.28 -47.35 -31.51
C ARG A 523 19.10 -47.87 -32.68
N THR A 524 18.92 -49.15 -33.00
CA THR A 524 19.34 -49.70 -34.28
C THR A 524 18.63 -48.94 -35.40
N ARG A 525 19.41 -48.34 -36.30
CA ARG A 525 18.89 -47.73 -37.54
C ARG A 525 18.28 -48.85 -38.40
N PRO A 526 17.07 -48.69 -38.96
CA PRO A 526 16.58 -49.59 -39.99
C PRO A 526 17.45 -49.43 -41.24
N LYS A 527 18.02 -50.54 -41.71
CA LYS A 527 18.64 -50.62 -43.04
C LYS A 527 17.53 -50.50 -44.08
N THR A 528 17.60 -49.46 -44.92
CA THR A 528 16.86 -49.40 -46.19
C THR A 528 17.36 -50.53 -47.09
N ALA A 529 16.51 -51.51 -47.35
CA ALA A 529 16.73 -52.49 -48.40
C ALA A 529 16.30 -51.86 -49.74
N GLY A 530 17.22 -51.83 -50.70
CA GLY A 530 16.90 -51.58 -52.09
C GLY A 530 16.33 -52.84 -52.73
N LYS A 531 15.25 -52.67 -53.49
CA LYS A 531 14.98 -53.29 -54.79
C LYS A 531 14.03 -52.39 -55.54
#